data_AF-A0A382CJH1-F1
#
_entry.id   AF-A0A382CJH1-F1
#
_cell.length_a   1.000
_cell.length_b   1.000
_cell.length_c   1.000
_cell.angle_alpha   90.00
_cell.angle_beta   90.00
_cell.angle_gamma   90.00
#
_symmetry.space_group_name_H-M   'P 1'
#
loop_
_entity.id
_entity.type
_entity.pdbx_description
1 polymer ?
#
loop_
_entity_poly.entity_id
_entity_poly.type
_entity_poly.pdbx_seq_one_letter_code
_entity_poly.pdbx_strand_id
1 'polypeptide(L)'
;MKCLWVILLLCFKLLGQSNNFFKIPVLDLNHRLDLQVIVDKESGVYLGHPTTVLLEDGKTILAVYPKGHGAGEIIYKRSLDGGKTWSN
;
A
#
# COMPACT_ATOMS: atom_id res chain seq x y z
N MET A 1 22.68 5.67 -41.09
CA MET A 1 22.81 6.11 -39.68
C MET A 1 21.44 6.30 -38.99
N LYS A 2 20.44 5.42 -39.21
CA LYS A 2 19.12 5.50 -38.56
C LYS A 2 18.68 4.20 -37.86
N CYS A 3 19.35 3.07 -38.10
CA CYS A 3 19.00 1.78 -37.50
C CYS A 3 19.60 1.54 -36.11
N LEU A 4 20.55 2.36 -35.65
CA LEU A 4 21.26 2.11 -34.39
C LEU A 4 20.47 2.51 -33.13
N TRP A 5 19.52 3.45 -33.24
CA TRP A 5 18.72 3.90 -32.10
C TRP A 5 17.52 2.99 -31.77
N VAL A 6 17.05 2.20 -32.74
CA VAL A 6 15.90 1.31 -32.53
C VAL A 6 16.28 0.08 -31.68
N ILE A 7 17.54 -0.37 -31.78
CA ILE A 7 18.03 -1.55 -31.05
C ILE A 7 18.18 -1.25 -29.54
N LEU A 8 18.54 -0.01 -29.18
CA LEU A 8 18.76 0.38 -27.77
C LEU A 8 17.47 0.41 -26.94
N LEU A 9 16.32 0.73 -27.57
CA LEU A 9 15.01 0.75 -26.92
C LEU A 9 14.42 -0.65 -26.68
N LEU A 10 14.82 -1.66 -27.47
CA LEU A 10 14.35 -3.05 -27.27
C LEU A 10 15.11 -3.79 -26.17
N CYS A 11 16.39 -3.48 -25.92
CA CYS A 11 17.16 -4.16 -24.89
C CYS A 11 16.72 -3.80 -23.45
N PHE A 12 16.15 -2.62 -23.23
CA PHE A 12 15.72 -2.20 -21.88
C PHE A 12 14.46 -2.92 -21.39
N LYS A 13 13.63 -3.47 -22.28
CA LYS A 13 12.43 -4.24 -21.88
C LYS A 13 12.71 -5.69 -21.52
N LEU A 14 13.92 -6.21 -21.80
CA LEU A 14 14.29 -7.60 -21.56
C LEU A 14 15.14 -7.81 -20.29
N LEU A 15 15.50 -6.74 -19.59
CA LEU A 15 16.18 -6.79 -18.28
C LEU A 15 15.17 -6.79 -17.12
N GLY A 16 14.07 -7.53 -17.26
CA GLY A 16 13.38 -8.02 -16.08
C GLY A 16 14.27 -9.09 -15.45
N GLN A 17 15.19 -8.70 -14.55
CA GLN A 17 16.00 -9.65 -13.81
C GLN A 17 15.08 -10.65 -13.11
N SER A 18 15.14 -11.92 -13.49
CA SER A 18 14.67 -12.98 -12.60
C SER A 18 15.64 -13.02 -11.41
N ASN A 19 15.20 -12.49 -10.27
CA ASN A 19 15.96 -12.55 -9.03
C ASN A 19 15.91 -13.99 -8.48
N ASN A 20 16.61 -14.91 -9.14
CA ASN A 20 16.88 -16.28 -8.65
C ASN A 20 17.80 -16.30 -7.41
N PHE A 21 18.05 -15.13 -6.79
CA PHE A 21 18.73 -15.01 -5.50
C PHE A 21 18.01 -15.82 -4.43
N PHE A 22 16.68 -15.76 -4.42
CA PHE A 22 15.87 -16.60 -3.58
C PHE A 22 15.54 -17.88 -4.35
N LYS A 23 15.89 -19.05 -3.80
CA LYS A 23 15.57 -20.37 -4.38
C LYS A 23 14.07 -20.74 -4.27
N ILE A 24 13.24 -19.77 -3.89
CA ILE A 24 11.79 -19.87 -3.76
C ILE A 24 11.16 -18.81 -4.68
N PRO A 25 9.96 -19.04 -5.23
CA PRO A 25 9.24 -18.01 -5.96
C PRO A 25 9.05 -16.76 -5.11
N VAL A 26 9.41 -15.60 -5.66
CA VAL A 26 9.22 -14.29 -5.02
C VAL A 26 8.27 -13.46 -5.85
N LEU A 27 7.33 -12.80 -5.18
CA LEU A 27 6.42 -11.83 -5.79
C LEU A 27 6.71 -10.44 -5.20
N ASP A 28 7.02 -9.48 -6.07
CA ASP A 28 7.15 -8.07 -5.66
C ASP A 28 5.77 -7.39 -5.63
N LEU A 29 5.39 -6.88 -4.47
CA LEU A 29 4.13 -6.16 -4.25
C LEU A 29 4.31 -4.63 -4.24
N ASN A 30 5.54 -4.10 -4.35
CA ASN A 30 5.81 -2.67 -4.28
C ASN A 30 5.01 -1.86 -5.31
N HIS A 31 4.78 -2.44 -6.50
CA HIS A 31 4.05 -1.80 -7.58
C HIS A 31 2.55 -2.17 -7.61
N ARG A 32 2.07 -3.04 -6.72
CA ARG A 32 0.67 -3.48 -6.64
C ARG A 32 -0.17 -2.48 -5.85
N LEU A 33 -0.31 -1.28 -6.38
CA LEU A 33 -1.14 -0.20 -5.81
C LEU A 33 -2.61 -0.58 -5.73
N ASP A 34 -3.07 -1.54 -6.54
CA ASP A 34 -4.42 -2.09 -6.52
C ASP A 34 -4.76 -2.86 -5.23
N LEU A 35 -3.75 -3.23 -4.44
CA LEU A 35 -3.92 -3.89 -3.14
C LEU A 35 -3.79 -2.90 -1.97
N GLN A 36 -3.56 -1.61 -2.24
CA GLN A 36 -3.29 -0.60 -1.21
C GLN A 36 -4.47 0.37 -1.11
N VAL A 37 -4.89 0.65 0.13
CA VAL A 37 -5.94 1.63 0.42
C VAL A 37 -5.42 2.59 1.49
N ILE A 38 -5.59 3.88 1.26
CA ILE A 38 -5.29 4.90 2.26
C ILE A 38 -6.47 4.98 3.23
N VAL A 39 -6.22 4.66 4.50
CA VAL A 39 -7.20 4.78 5.59
C VAL A 39 -7.37 6.24 5.99
N ASP A 40 -6.25 6.96 6.16
CA ASP A 40 -6.21 8.36 6.54
C ASP A 40 -4.86 8.99 6.17
N LYS A 41 -4.85 10.31 6.03
CA LYS A 41 -3.65 11.09 5.73
C LYS A 41 -3.83 12.54 6.14
N GLU A 42 -2.91 13.03 6.95
CA GLU A 42 -2.84 14.45 7.30
C GLU A 42 -1.42 14.98 7.10
N SER A 43 -1.30 16.12 6.42
CA SER A 43 0.01 16.70 6.08
C SER A 43 0.70 17.22 7.34
N GLY A 44 1.96 16.83 7.54
CA GLY A 44 2.78 17.30 8.66
C GLY A 44 2.44 16.65 10.00
N VAL A 45 1.56 15.65 10.03
CA VAL A 45 1.16 14.95 11.26
C VAL A 45 1.56 13.48 11.19
N TYR A 46 2.14 12.98 12.28
CA TYR A 46 2.41 11.55 12.43
C TYR A 46 1.12 10.83 12.83
N LEU A 47 0.55 10.08 11.90
CA LEU A 47 -0.52 9.13 12.16
C LEU A 47 0.09 7.73 12.21
N GLY A 48 0.01 7.07 13.36
CA GLY A 48 0.67 5.78 13.58
C GLY A 48 -0.02 4.95 14.66
N HIS A 49 0.50 3.74 14.89
CA HIS A 49 -0.04 2.80 15.89
C HIS A 49 -1.53 2.43 15.73
N PRO A 50 -2.00 2.07 14.51
CA PRO A 50 -3.38 1.64 14.34
C PRO A 50 -3.63 0.30 15.02
N THR A 51 -4.74 0.23 15.74
CA THR A 51 -5.37 -1.03 16.15
C THR A 51 -6.63 -1.23 15.32
N THR A 52 -6.87 -2.45 14.84
CA THR A 52 -8.01 -2.75 13.99
C THR A 52 -8.81 -3.94 14.49
N VAL A 53 -10.10 -3.98 14.16
CA VAL A 53 -10.96 -5.14 14.36
C VAL A 53 -11.92 -5.29 13.17
N LEU A 54 -12.08 -6.53 12.70
CA LEU A 54 -13.14 -6.94 11.79
C LEU A 54 -14.35 -7.39 12.63
N LEU A 55 -15.52 -6.81 12.38
CA LEU A 55 -16.74 -7.17 13.09
C LEU A 55 -17.34 -8.48 12.56
N GLU A 56 -18.30 -9.02 13.31
CA GLU A 56 -18.96 -10.32 13.02
C GLU A 56 -19.66 -10.37 11.67
N ASP A 57 -20.00 -9.22 11.07
CA ASP A 57 -20.60 -9.14 9.73
C ASP A 57 -19.62 -9.48 8.59
N GLY A 58 -18.34 -9.71 8.90
CA GLY A 58 -17.31 -10.13 7.97
C GLY A 58 -16.86 -9.05 6.98
N LYS A 59 -17.29 -7.80 7.15
CA LYS A 59 -16.94 -6.70 6.22
C LYS A 59 -16.71 -5.35 6.88
N THR A 60 -17.29 -5.11 8.05
CA THR A 60 -17.12 -3.84 8.77
C THR A 60 -15.79 -3.88 9.51
N ILE A 61 -14.91 -2.93 9.20
CA ILE A 61 -13.61 -2.78 9.85
C ILE A 61 -13.61 -1.49 10.66
N LEU A 62 -13.18 -1.59 11.91
CA LEU A 62 -12.91 -0.42 12.76
C LEU A 62 -11.40 -0.27 12.88
N ALA A 63 -10.91 0.97 12.78
CA ALA A 63 -9.53 1.33 13.05
C ALA A 63 -9.48 2.50 14.03
N VAL A 64 -8.60 2.39 15.03
CA VAL A 64 -8.32 3.46 16.00
C VAL A 64 -6.83 3.71 16.09
N TYR A 65 -6.43 4.98 16.14
CA TYR A 65 -5.02 5.37 16.22
C TYR A 65 -4.86 6.77 16.84
N PRO A 66 -3.75 7.05 17.52
CA PRO A 66 -3.43 8.41 17.96
C PRO A 66 -3.07 9.32 16.78
N LYS A 67 -3.49 10.59 16.89
CA LYS A 67 -3.00 11.68 16.06
C LYS A 67 -1.79 12.34 16.74
N GLY A 68 -0.61 11.94 16.32
CA GLY A 68 0.67 12.28 16.97
C GLY A 68 1.21 11.14 17.82
N HIS A 69 2.36 11.37 18.45
CA HIS A 69 3.03 10.39 19.30
C HIS A 69 3.05 10.90 20.75
N GLY A 70 2.31 10.24 21.64
CA GLY A 70 2.24 10.60 23.06
C GLY A 70 1.39 11.83 23.41
N ALA A 71 0.69 12.42 22.44
CA ALA A 71 -0.23 13.53 22.61
C ALA A 71 -1.29 13.53 21.50
N GLY A 72 -2.36 14.33 21.68
CA GLY A 72 -3.40 14.53 20.67
C GLY A 72 -4.66 13.68 20.87
N GLU A 73 -5.57 13.81 19.91
CA GLU A 73 -6.82 13.06 19.85
C GLU A 73 -6.60 11.60 19.44
N ILE A 74 -7.51 10.73 19.86
CA ILE A 74 -7.61 9.37 19.32
C ILE A 74 -8.61 9.41 18.16
N ILE A 75 -8.11 9.09 16.97
CA ILE A 75 -8.90 9.04 15.75
C ILE A 75 -9.58 7.69 15.64
N TYR A 76 -10.81 7.71 15.14
CA TYR A 76 -11.57 6.54 14.78
C TYR A 76 -11.94 6.62 13.29
N LYS A 77 -11.67 5.53 12.56
CA LYS A 77 -12.10 5.33 11.18
C LYS A 77 -12.88 4.04 11.07
N ARG A 78 -13.86 4.03 10.16
CA ARG A 78 -14.70 2.86 9.88
C ARG A 78 -14.77 2.60 8.38
N SER A 79 -14.65 1.33 8.00
CA SER A 79 -14.98 0.83 6.67
C SER A 79 -16.19 -0.11 6.77
N LEU A 80 -17.07 -0.07 5.76
CA LEU A 80 -18.26 -0.95 5.67
C LEU A 80 -18.15 -1.98 4.54
N ASP A 81 -17.04 -1.99 3.81
CA ASP A 81 -16.84 -2.71 2.55
C ASP A 81 -15.55 -3.54 2.51
N GLY A 82 -15.08 -3.98 3.68
CA GLY A 82 -13.87 -4.80 3.82
C GLY A 82 -12.58 -4.00 3.67
N GLY A 83 -12.60 -2.71 3.97
CA GLY A 83 -11.41 -1.85 3.95
C GLY A 83 -11.14 -1.16 2.61
N LYS A 84 -12.09 -1.17 1.67
CA LYS A 84 -11.94 -0.52 0.35
C LYS A 84 -12.19 0.97 0.43
N THR A 85 -13.14 1.40 1.26
CA THR A 85 -13.42 2.80 1.56
C THR A 85 -13.53 3.02 3.07
N TRP A 86 -13.24 4.24 3.51
CA TRP A 86 -13.18 4.63 4.93
C TRP A 86 -13.95 5.92 5.18
N SER A 87 -14.49 6.06 6.39
CA SER A 87 -15.15 7.27 6.85
C SER A 87 -14.21 8.49 6.81
N ASN A 88 -14.77 9.65 6.48
CA ASN A 88 -14.06 10.92 6.60
C ASN A 88 -13.67 11.21 8.05
#